data_AF-A0A2D5MSV3-F1
#
_entry.id   AF-A0A2D5MSV3-F1
#
_cell.length_a   1.000
_cell.length_b   1.000
_cell.length_c   1.000
_cell.angle_alpha   90.00
_cell.angle_beta   90.00
_cell.angle_gamma   90.00
#
_symmetry.space_group_name_H-M   'P 1'
#
loop_
_entity.id
_entity.type
_entity.pdbx_description
1 polymer ?
#
loop_
_entity_poly.entity_id
_entity_poly.type
_entity_poly.pdbx_seq_one_letter_code
_entity_poly.pdbx_strand_id
1 'polypeptide(L)'
;MDYYVQTKRLLDLYSDKNTNILRHFFSELQQFRGLYSIAIINAIIASQNENVNDEYDLIEISITRENYMKKISLVDIRNVIVFIVRKDRNKVIRTYPYIQSEETDEIYLSLNTPSTLGKNIKSLQTLIETCYYISHIFYITRTPSIIKKDEWKMCHDYFHDTPLPVSVKHIYTLLRKLLF
;
A
#
# COMPACT_ATOMS: atom_id res chain seq x y z
N MET A 1 8.53 -2.33 16.26
CA MET A 1 9.56 -2.75 15.28
C MET A 1 9.97 -1.50 14.52
N ASP A 2 11.25 -1.17 14.49
CA ASP A 2 11.74 -0.08 13.63
C ASP A 2 11.82 -0.64 12.20
N TYR A 3 10.83 -0.31 11.38
CA TYR A 3 10.69 -0.86 10.03
C TYR A 3 11.86 -0.47 9.14
N TYR A 4 12.29 0.79 9.20
CA TYR A 4 13.43 1.27 8.42
C TYR A 4 14.71 0.50 8.77
N VAL A 5 15.02 0.33 10.05
CA VAL A 5 16.21 -0.43 10.48
C VAL A 5 16.17 -1.86 9.98
N GLN A 6 15.00 -2.51 10.01
CA GLN A 6 14.85 -3.89 9.56
C GLN A 6 14.92 -4.00 8.03
N THR A 7 14.35 -3.04 7.30
CA THR A 7 14.52 -2.95 5.84
C THR A 7 15.99 -2.73 5.47
N LYS A 8 16.73 -1.88 6.19
CA LYS A 8 18.16 -1.68 5.94
C LYS A 8 18.95 -2.97 6.11
N ARG A 9 18.70 -3.71 7.20
CA ARG A 9 19.31 -5.03 7.43
C ARG A 9 18.97 -6.02 6.32
N LEU A 10 17.71 -6.02 5.87
CA LEU A 10 17.28 -6.80 4.72
C LEU A 10 18.11 -6.45 3.49
N LEU A 11 18.30 -5.17 3.16
CA LEU A 11 19.09 -4.73 2.00
C LEU A 11 20.56 -5.13 2.11
N ASP A 12 21.15 -5.00 3.30
CA ASP A 12 22.54 -5.40 3.56
C ASP A 12 22.72 -6.91 3.29
N LEU A 13 21.69 -7.72 3.57
CA LEU A 13 21.68 -9.16 3.30
C LEU A 13 21.21 -9.53 1.88
N TYR A 14 20.57 -8.60 1.17
CA TYR A 14 19.98 -8.81 -0.16
C TYR A 14 21.03 -8.75 -1.30
N SER A 15 22.31 -8.92 -0.98
CA SER A 15 23.44 -8.78 -1.91
C SER A 15 23.42 -9.78 -3.08
N ASP A 16 22.75 -10.93 -2.93
CA ASP A 16 22.91 -12.08 -3.84
C ASP A 16 21.62 -12.47 -4.59
N LYS A 17 20.64 -11.56 -4.73
CA LYS A 17 19.29 -11.87 -5.28
C LYS A 17 18.57 -13.01 -4.51
N ASN A 18 18.95 -13.26 -3.27
CA ASN A 18 18.33 -14.28 -2.44
C ASN A 18 16.93 -13.85 -1.99
N THR A 19 15.93 -14.21 -2.78
CA THR A 19 14.52 -13.89 -2.48
C THR A 19 13.98 -14.58 -1.25
N ASN A 20 14.68 -15.57 -0.68
CA ASN A 20 14.25 -16.17 0.57
C ASN A 20 14.31 -15.17 1.73
N ILE A 21 15.23 -14.20 1.69
CA ILE A 21 15.33 -13.16 2.72
C ILE A 21 14.13 -12.20 2.61
N LEU A 22 13.75 -11.83 1.37
CA LEU A 22 12.52 -11.07 1.13
C LEU A 22 11.29 -11.84 1.60
N ARG A 23 11.19 -13.13 1.25
CA ARG A 23 10.07 -13.99 1.66
C ARG A 23 9.97 -14.06 3.18
N HIS A 24 11.09 -14.23 3.87
CA HIS A 24 11.11 -14.27 5.34
C HIS A 24 10.63 -12.94 5.94
N PHE A 25 11.24 -11.83 5.53
CA PHE A 25 10.89 -10.49 6.02
C PHE A 25 9.41 -10.16 5.82
N PHE A 26 8.91 -10.36 4.60
CA PHE A 26 7.51 -10.07 4.30
C PHE A 26 6.54 -11.12 4.84
N SER A 27 6.98 -12.35 5.13
CA SER A 27 6.16 -13.33 5.85
C SER A 27 5.97 -12.94 7.31
N GLU A 28 7.01 -12.47 8.00
CA GLU A 28 6.89 -11.94 9.36
C GLU A 28 5.97 -10.72 9.40
N LEU A 29 6.16 -9.80 8.45
CA LEU A 29 5.29 -8.62 8.33
C LEU A 29 3.83 -9.01 8.05
N GLN A 30 3.62 -10.01 7.18
CA GLN A 30 2.30 -10.55 6.88
C GLN A 30 1.63 -11.14 8.12
N GLN A 31 2.34 -11.89 8.95
CA GLN A 31 1.80 -12.43 10.21
C GLN A 31 1.43 -11.32 11.19
N PHE A 32 2.25 -10.27 11.28
CA PHE A 32 2.00 -9.15 12.20
C PHE A 32 0.86 -8.23 11.75
N ARG A 33 0.72 -7.98 10.45
CA ARG A 33 -0.27 -7.02 9.89
C ARG A 33 -1.50 -7.67 9.27
N GLY A 34 -1.50 -8.98 9.06
CA GLY A 34 -2.60 -9.70 8.41
C GLY A 34 -2.73 -9.40 6.92
N LEU A 35 -1.60 -9.30 6.21
CA LEU A 35 -1.56 -9.03 4.76
C LEU A 35 -2.02 -10.24 3.94
N TYR A 36 -2.38 -10.01 2.67
CA TYR A 36 -2.65 -11.11 1.74
C TYR A 36 -1.35 -11.86 1.38
N SER A 37 -1.12 -13.01 2.01
CA SER A 37 0.11 -13.80 1.85
C SER A 37 0.39 -14.20 0.40
N ILE A 38 -0.64 -14.66 -0.32
CA ILE A 38 -0.52 -15.07 -1.72
C ILE A 38 -0.06 -13.88 -2.59
N ALA A 39 -0.62 -12.70 -2.36
CA ALA A 39 -0.25 -11.51 -3.13
C ALA A 39 1.20 -11.08 -2.88
N ILE A 40 1.66 -11.14 -1.63
CA ILE A 40 3.05 -10.87 -1.27
C ILE A 40 4.00 -11.86 -1.95
N ILE A 41 3.66 -13.17 -1.95
CA ILE A 41 4.47 -14.19 -2.61
C ILE A 41 4.54 -13.94 -4.12
N ASN A 42 3.39 -13.67 -4.74
CA ASN A 42 3.31 -13.35 -6.17
C ASN A 42 4.16 -12.12 -6.51
N ALA A 43 4.08 -11.07 -5.69
CA ALA A 43 4.88 -9.86 -5.88
C ALA A 43 6.38 -10.13 -5.80
N ILE A 44 6.84 -10.92 -4.82
CA ILE A 44 8.26 -11.26 -4.71
C ILE A 44 8.71 -12.05 -5.94
N ILE A 45 7.95 -13.05 -6.39
CA ILE A 45 8.30 -13.84 -7.57
C ILE A 45 8.30 -12.98 -8.83
N ALA A 46 7.23 -12.19 -9.03
CA ALA A 46 7.07 -11.40 -10.24
C ALA A 46 8.05 -10.23 -10.32
N SER A 47 8.46 -9.66 -9.19
CA SER A 47 9.47 -8.58 -9.14
C SER A 47 10.83 -8.99 -9.72
N GLN A 48 11.13 -10.29 -9.76
CA GLN A 48 12.34 -10.84 -10.38
C GLN A 48 12.26 -10.86 -11.91
N ASN A 49 11.07 -10.76 -12.49
CA ASN A 49 10.86 -10.78 -13.93
C ASN A 49 11.13 -9.39 -14.52
N GLU A 50 11.85 -9.34 -15.64
CA GLU A 50 12.20 -8.08 -16.30
C GLU A 50 10.99 -7.31 -16.83
N ASN A 51 9.87 -7.99 -17.10
CA ASN A 51 8.64 -7.44 -17.69
C ASN A 51 7.79 -6.56 -16.76
N VAL A 52 8.16 -6.43 -15.48
CA VAL A 52 7.48 -5.51 -14.55
C VAL A 52 8.10 -4.13 -14.69
N ASN A 53 7.35 -3.17 -15.24
CA ASN A 53 7.88 -1.82 -15.52
C ASN A 53 7.83 -0.92 -14.28
N ASP A 54 6.71 -0.96 -13.55
CA ASP A 54 6.46 -0.12 -12.38
C ASP A 54 5.79 -0.86 -11.22
N GLU A 55 5.66 -0.17 -10.07
CA GLU A 55 5.01 -0.72 -8.88
C GLU A 55 3.53 -1.06 -9.10
N TYR A 56 2.85 -0.36 -10.01
CA TYR A 56 1.43 -0.55 -10.29
C TYR A 56 1.19 -1.81 -11.12
N ASP A 57 2.06 -2.09 -12.09
CA ASP A 57 2.12 -3.37 -12.82
C ASP A 57 2.32 -4.52 -11.82
N LEU A 58 3.25 -4.36 -10.87
CA LEU A 58 3.52 -5.38 -9.86
C LEU A 58 2.29 -5.66 -9.00
N ILE A 59 1.58 -4.61 -8.56
CA ILE A 59 0.35 -4.74 -7.79
C ILE A 59 -0.71 -5.48 -8.60
N GLU A 60 -0.92 -5.10 -9.85
CA GLU A 60 -1.95 -5.66 -10.72
C GLU A 60 -1.77 -7.17 -10.93
N ILE A 61 -0.55 -7.63 -11.22
CA ILE A 61 -0.29 -9.05 -11.45
C ILE A 61 -0.27 -9.88 -10.17
N SER A 62 -0.07 -9.23 -9.01
CA SER A 62 0.06 -9.92 -7.72
C SER A 62 -1.27 -10.09 -6.99
N ILE A 63 -2.21 -9.18 -7.21
CA ILE A 63 -3.51 -9.15 -6.51
C ILE A 63 -4.58 -9.84 -7.34
N THR A 64 -5.32 -10.77 -6.73
CA THR A 64 -6.53 -11.33 -7.33
C THR A 64 -7.64 -10.29 -7.30
N ARG A 65 -8.13 -9.88 -8.48
CA ARG A 65 -9.24 -8.92 -8.60
C ARG A 65 -10.53 -9.52 -8.03
N GLU A 66 -11.19 -8.77 -7.17
CA GLU A 66 -12.50 -9.13 -6.61
C GLU A 66 -13.59 -8.11 -7.01
N ASN A 67 -14.83 -8.57 -7.10
CA ASN A 67 -15.96 -7.75 -7.54
C ASN A 67 -16.20 -6.50 -6.68
N TYR A 68 -15.81 -6.52 -5.41
CA TYR A 68 -15.97 -5.36 -4.52
C TYR A 68 -14.96 -4.24 -4.84
N MET A 69 -13.83 -4.55 -5.49
CA MET A 69 -12.78 -3.58 -5.77
C MET A 69 -13.28 -2.46 -6.71
N LYS A 70 -14.15 -2.80 -7.66
CA LYS A 70 -14.83 -1.85 -8.56
C LYS A 70 -15.80 -0.90 -7.85
N LYS A 71 -16.12 -1.15 -6.58
CA LYS A 71 -17.04 -0.34 -5.76
C LYS A 71 -16.31 0.58 -4.80
N ILE A 72 -14.97 0.53 -4.76
CA ILE A 72 -14.16 1.36 -3.86
C ILE A 72 -14.30 2.83 -4.28
N SER A 73 -14.82 3.64 -3.37
CA SER A 73 -14.90 5.10 -3.51
C SER A 73 -13.73 5.80 -2.79
N LEU A 74 -13.52 7.09 -3.07
CA LEU A 74 -12.58 7.91 -2.30
C LEU A 74 -12.99 8.04 -0.83
N VAL A 75 -14.30 8.02 -0.55
CA VAL A 75 -14.82 8.03 0.82
C VAL A 75 -14.41 6.77 1.57
N ASP A 76 -14.41 5.61 0.91
CA ASP A 76 -13.96 4.34 1.51
C ASP A 76 -12.47 4.38 1.86
N ILE A 77 -11.62 4.82 0.91
CA ILE A 77 -10.18 4.99 1.12
C ILE A 77 -9.92 5.94 2.29
N ARG A 78 -10.56 7.11 2.28
CA ARG A 78 -10.46 8.09 3.36
C ARG A 78 -10.86 7.50 4.70
N ASN A 79 -11.98 6.78 4.76
CA ASN A 79 -12.45 6.19 6.01
C ASN A 79 -11.45 5.17 6.55
N VAL A 80 -10.91 4.30 5.69
CA VAL A 80 -9.88 3.32 6.09
C VAL A 80 -8.65 4.02 6.65
N ILE A 81 -8.12 5.05 5.98
CA ILE A 81 -6.96 5.81 6.46
C ILE A 81 -7.23 6.40 7.85
N VAL A 82 -8.38 7.06 8.02
CA VAL A 82 -8.80 7.63 9.31
C VAL A 82 -8.89 6.56 10.39
N PHE A 83 -9.45 5.39 10.07
CA PHE A 83 -9.56 4.29 11.02
C PHE A 83 -8.19 3.70 11.39
N ILE A 84 -7.27 3.54 10.45
CA ILE A 84 -5.90 3.06 10.71
C ILE A 84 -5.19 4.00 11.68
N VAL A 85 -5.18 5.32 11.38
CA VAL A 85 -4.52 6.30 12.24
C VAL A 85 -5.16 6.34 13.63
N ARG A 86 -6.49 6.29 13.70
CA ARG A 86 -7.20 6.26 14.99
C ARG A 86 -6.88 5.01 15.81
N LYS A 87 -6.87 3.84 15.17
CA LYS A 87 -6.61 2.56 15.84
C LYS A 87 -5.17 2.46 16.34
N ASP A 88 -4.19 2.79 15.50
CA ASP A 88 -2.78 2.54 15.80
C ASP A 88 -2.15 3.67 16.65
N ARG A 89 -2.71 4.89 16.63
CA ARG A 89 -2.16 6.05 17.38
C ARG A 89 -3.09 6.64 18.43
N ASN A 90 -4.32 6.14 18.57
CA ASN A 90 -5.36 6.71 19.43
C ASN A 90 -5.56 8.23 19.23
N LYS A 91 -5.43 8.69 17.97
CA LYS A 91 -5.57 10.11 17.60
C LYS A 91 -6.81 10.32 16.75
N VAL A 92 -7.50 11.43 17.00
CA VAL A 92 -8.56 11.93 16.12
C VAL A 92 -7.91 12.83 15.08
N ILE A 93 -8.06 12.47 13.80
CA ILE A 93 -7.62 13.30 12.68
C ILE A 93 -8.82 13.98 12.02
N ARG A 94 -8.58 15.12 11.38
CA ARG A 94 -9.59 15.78 10.55
C ARG A 94 -9.94 14.86 9.38
N THR A 95 -11.22 14.72 9.10
CA THR A 95 -11.74 13.92 7.98
C THR A 95 -11.83 14.71 6.67
N TYR A 96 -11.61 16.03 6.74
CA TYR A 96 -11.65 16.97 5.63
C TYR A 96 -10.54 18.03 5.75
N PRO A 97 -10.05 18.57 4.61
CA PRO A 97 -10.29 18.06 3.26
C PRO A 97 -9.57 16.71 3.05
N TYR A 98 -10.08 15.88 2.14
CA TYR A 98 -9.42 14.63 1.71
C TYR A 98 -9.17 14.55 0.20
N ILE A 99 -9.45 15.66 -0.51
CA ILE A 99 -9.15 15.92 -1.92
C ILE A 99 -8.47 17.30 -1.92
N GLN A 100 -7.40 17.47 -2.71
CA GLN A 100 -6.72 18.76 -2.85
C GLN A 100 -7.58 19.72 -3.68
N SER A 101 -7.52 21.02 -3.36
CA SER A 101 -8.33 22.04 -4.05
C SER A 101 -7.99 22.17 -5.53
N GLU A 102 -6.74 21.90 -5.90
CA GLU A 102 -6.20 22.03 -7.25
C GLU A 102 -6.28 20.73 -8.06
N GLU A 103 -6.95 19.69 -7.55
CA GLU A 103 -7.04 18.39 -8.22
C GLU A 103 -7.89 18.47 -9.51
N THR A 104 -7.35 17.93 -10.60
CA THR A 104 -7.97 17.97 -11.94
C THR A 104 -8.18 16.59 -12.56
N ASP A 105 -7.72 15.51 -11.93
CA ASP A 105 -7.90 14.15 -12.43
C ASP A 105 -9.38 13.73 -12.39
N GLU A 106 -10.03 13.78 -13.55
CA GLU A 106 -11.46 13.48 -13.70
C GLU A 106 -11.82 12.07 -13.22
N ILE A 107 -10.95 11.07 -13.44
CA ILE A 107 -11.21 9.69 -13.02
C ILE A 107 -11.16 9.61 -11.50
N TYR A 108 -10.14 10.20 -10.87
CA TYR A 108 -10.05 10.29 -9.43
C TYR A 108 -11.28 10.99 -8.82
N LEU A 109 -11.65 12.17 -9.36
CA LEU A 109 -12.79 12.94 -8.87
C LEU A 109 -14.13 12.22 -9.07
N SER A 110 -14.29 11.43 -10.14
CA SER A 110 -15.49 10.63 -10.39
C SER A 110 -15.76 9.57 -9.32
N LEU A 111 -14.72 9.14 -8.60
CA LEU A 111 -14.83 8.18 -7.50
C LEU A 111 -15.22 8.83 -6.16
N ASN A 112 -15.45 10.14 -6.12
CA ASN A 112 -15.93 10.84 -4.93
C ASN A 112 -17.44 10.63 -4.72
N THR A 113 -17.82 9.37 -4.54
CA THR A 113 -19.21 8.92 -4.35
C THR A 113 -19.41 8.42 -2.91
N PRO A 114 -20.68 8.29 -2.45
CA PRO A 114 -20.96 7.68 -1.16
C PRO A 114 -20.42 6.25 -1.07
N SER A 115 -19.94 5.88 0.13
CA SER A 115 -19.48 4.52 0.42
C SER A 115 -20.59 3.50 0.19
N THR A 116 -20.30 2.45 -0.60
CA THR A 116 -21.19 1.30 -0.81
C THR A 116 -20.52 -0.04 -0.48
N LEU A 117 -19.32 -0.02 0.11
CA LEU A 117 -18.50 -1.20 0.34
C LEU A 117 -19.10 -2.17 1.38
N GLY A 118 -19.85 -1.63 2.34
CA GLY A 118 -20.49 -2.41 3.41
C GLY A 118 -19.50 -3.31 4.15
N LYS A 119 -19.79 -4.61 4.17
CA LYS A 119 -18.97 -5.62 4.87
C LYS A 119 -17.53 -5.74 4.35
N ASN A 120 -17.26 -5.31 3.11
CA ASN A 120 -15.95 -5.44 2.48
C ASN A 120 -14.95 -4.37 2.94
N ILE A 121 -15.34 -3.44 3.83
CA ILE A 121 -14.44 -2.41 4.36
C ILE A 121 -13.22 -2.98 5.07
N LYS A 122 -13.37 -4.13 5.74
CA LYS A 122 -12.24 -4.85 6.37
C LYS A 122 -11.28 -5.39 5.31
N SER A 123 -11.81 -5.94 4.22
CA SER A 123 -11.00 -6.41 3.09
C SER A 123 -10.24 -5.25 2.44
N LEU A 124 -10.87 -4.07 2.32
CA LEU A 124 -10.20 -2.87 1.80
C LEU A 124 -9.00 -2.45 2.65
N GLN A 125 -9.10 -2.53 3.97
CA GLN A 125 -7.94 -2.23 4.83
C GLN A 125 -6.77 -3.18 4.54
N THR A 126 -7.02 -4.48 4.50
CA THR A 126 -5.98 -5.47 4.18
C THR A 126 -5.42 -5.26 2.77
N LEU A 127 -6.28 -4.94 1.80
CA LEU A 127 -5.89 -4.63 0.44
C LEU A 127 -4.94 -3.42 0.37
N ILE A 128 -5.31 -2.31 1.02
CA ILE A 128 -4.50 -1.08 1.06
C ILE A 128 -3.12 -1.33 1.65
N GLU A 129 -3.05 -1.98 2.83
CA GLU A 129 -1.76 -2.29 3.46
C GLU A 129 -0.95 -3.26 2.58
N THR A 130 -1.59 -4.24 1.95
CA THR A 130 -0.91 -5.19 1.05
C THR A 130 -0.32 -4.46 -0.16
N CYS A 131 -1.08 -3.62 -0.85
CA CYS A 131 -0.60 -2.85 -2.00
C CYS A 131 0.55 -1.92 -1.61
N TYR A 132 0.46 -1.28 -0.45
CA TYR A 132 1.54 -0.44 0.10
C TYR A 132 2.85 -1.23 0.33
N TYR A 133 2.77 -2.47 0.79
CA TYR A 133 3.98 -3.29 0.95
C TYR A 133 4.45 -3.95 -0.35
N ILE A 134 3.57 -4.13 -1.35
CA ILE A 134 3.97 -4.56 -2.69
C ILE A 134 4.80 -3.46 -3.39
N SER A 135 4.45 -2.18 -3.26
CA SER A 135 5.31 -1.11 -3.79
C SER A 135 6.68 -1.10 -3.12
N HIS A 136 6.75 -1.37 -1.82
CA HIS A 136 8.03 -1.55 -1.14
C HIS A 136 8.83 -2.73 -1.71
N ILE A 137 8.20 -3.88 -1.98
CA ILE A 137 8.87 -5.00 -2.67
C ILE A 137 9.46 -4.54 -4.01
N PHE A 138 8.70 -3.79 -4.81
CA PHE A 138 9.20 -3.23 -6.07
C PHE A 138 10.45 -2.36 -5.88
N TYR A 139 10.42 -1.42 -4.94
CA TYR A 139 11.57 -0.53 -4.71
C TYR A 139 12.80 -1.25 -4.15
N ILE A 140 12.63 -2.19 -3.21
CA ILE A 140 13.75 -3.00 -2.69
C ILE A 140 14.42 -3.79 -3.81
N THR A 141 13.63 -4.36 -4.72
CA THR A 141 14.12 -5.26 -5.76
C THR A 141 14.73 -4.50 -6.94
N ARG A 142 14.22 -3.32 -7.29
CA ARG A 142 14.65 -2.55 -8.47
C ARG A 142 15.56 -1.37 -8.17
N THR A 143 15.37 -0.68 -7.05
CA THR A 143 16.09 0.58 -6.72
C THR A 143 16.49 0.65 -5.24
N PRO A 144 17.26 -0.33 -4.72
CA PRO A 144 17.60 -0.43 -3.30
C PRO A 144 18.39 0.78 -2.76
N SER A 145 19.10 1.51 -3.63
CA SER A 145 19.86 2.71 -3.27
C SER A 145 19.02 3.95 -2.97
N ILE A 146 17.72 3.94 -3.29
CA ILE A 146 16.81 5.09 -3.08
C ILE A 146 16.23 5.13 -1.66
N ILE A 147 16.49 4.11 -0.84
CA ILE A 147 15.82 3.89 0.46
C ILE A 147 16.28 4.92 1.51
N LYS A 148 15.58 6.05 1.57
CA LYS A 148 15.78 7.11 2.59
C LYS A 148 14.96 6.84 3.84
N LYS A 149 15.50 7.28 4.98
CA LYS A 149 14.92 7.07 6.32
C LYS A 149 13.48 7.58 6.47
N ASP A 150 13.15 8.69 5.82
CA ASP A 150 11.83 9.33 5.96
C ASP A 150 10.80 8.80 4.95
N GLU A 151 11.24 8.04 3.95
CA GLU A 151 10.38 7.46 2.89
C GLU A 151 9.92 6.04 3.27
N TRP A 152 10.65 5.34 4.13
CA TRP A 152 10.42 3.94 4.48
C TRP A 152 9.78 3.76 5.84
N LYS A 153 8.45 3.81 5.86
CA LYS A 153 7.64 3.73 7.07
C LYS A 153 6.70 2.54 7.03
N MET A 154 6.22 2.11 8.19
CA MET A 154 5.05 1.24 8.22
C MET A 154 3.85 2.00 7.64
N CYS A 155 2.90 1.30 7.03
CA CYS A 155 1.74 1.92 6.37
C CYS A 155 0.98 2.92 7.29
N HIS A 156 0.79 2.55 8.55
CA HIS A 156 0.12 3.41 9.54
C HIS A 156 0.94 4.64 9.96
N ASP A 157 2.28 4.52 9.97
CA ASP A 157 3.18 5.64 10.25
C ASP A 157 3.20 6.62 9.08
N TYR A 158 3.20 6.10 7.85
CA TYR A 158 3.05 6.89 6.64
C TYR A 158 1.76 7.71 6.67
N PHE A 159 0.61 7.10 6.97
CA PHE A 159 -0.67 7.80 7.05
C PHE A 159 -0.74 8.81 8.20
N HIS A 160 -0.04 8.57 9.30
CA HIS A 160 0.01 9.51 10.41
C HIS A 160 0.80 10.77 10.04
N ASP A 161 1.93 10.61 9.36
CA ASP A 161 2.85 11.70 9.06
C ASP A 161 2.48 12.46 7.78
N THR A 162 1.58 11.91 6.97
CA THR A 162 1.21 12.45 5.67
C THR A 162 -0.17 13.14 5.73
N PRO A 163 -0.35 14.32 5.11
CA PRO A 163 -1.66 14.96 5.04
C PRO A 163 -2.72 14.05 4.39
N LEU A 164 -3.94 14.05 4.94
CA LEU A 164 -5.02 13.16 4.48
C LEU A 164 -5.27 13.21 2.96
N PRO A 165 -5.34 14.38 2.29
CA PRO A 165 -5.51 14.42 0.82
C PRO A 165 -4.40 13.69 0.07
N VAL A 166 -3.15 13.83 0.53
CA VAL A 166 -1.98 13.20 -0.08
C VAL A 166 -2.04 11.69 0.12
N SER A 167 -2.40 11.23 1.33
CA SER A 167 -2.58 9.80 1.59
C SER A 167 -3.70 9.19 0.76
N VAL A 168 -4.85 9.85 0.63
CA VAL A 168 -5.97 9.37 -0.19
C VAL A 168 -5.56 9.28 -1.66
N LYS A 169 -4.90 10.31 -2.19
CA LYS A 169 -4.42 10.29 -3.58
C LYS A 169 -3.39 9.18 -3.79
N HIS A 170 -2.41 9.03 -2.89
CA HIS A 170 -1.41 7.97 -2.96
C HIS A 170 -2.05 6.58 -3.02
N ILE A 171 -3.02 6.29 -2.13
CA ILE A 171 -3.71 5.01 -2.11
C ILE A 171 -4.58 4.80 -3.34
N TYR A 172 -5.27 5.83 -3.83
CA TYR A 172 -5.96 5.75 -5.11
C TYR A 172 -5.00 5.34 -6.24
N THR A 173 -3.83 5.98 -6.31
CA THR A 173 -2.85 5.70 -7.37
C THR A 173 -2.37 4.24 -7.31
N LEU A 174 -2.07 3.72 -6.11
CA LEU A 174 -1.70 2.31 -5.92
C LEU A 174 -2.82 1.34 -6.34
N LEU A 175 -4.08 1.69 -6.07
CA LEU A 175 -5.22 0.84 -6.36
C LEU A 175 -5.75 1.01 -7.80
N ARG A 176 -5.34 2.06 -8.52
CA ARG A 176 -5.98 2.50 -9.77
C ARG A 176 -6.19 1.36 -10.78
N LYS A 177 -5.18 0.50 -10.99
CA LYS A 177 -5.28 -0.64 -11.92
C LYS A 177 -6.22 -1.75 -11.45
N LEU A 178 -6.55 -1.81 -10.16
CA LEU A 178 -7.49 -2.78 -9.59
C LEU A 178 -8.95 -2.29 -9.62
N LEU A 179 -9.16 -0.97 -9.74
CA LEU A 179 -10.50 -0.37 -9.73
C LEU A 179 -11.23 -0.51 -11.07
N PHE A 180 -10.48 -0.66 -12.18
CA PHE A 180 -11.00 -0.67 -13.55
C PHE A 180 -10.65 -1.98 -14.26
#